data_AF-X1AHY2-F1
#
_entry.id   AF-X1AHY2-F1
#
_cell.length_a   1.000
_cell.length_b   1.000
_cell.length_c   1.000
_cell.angle_alpha   90.00
_cell.angle_beta   90.00
_cell.angle_gamma   90.00
#
_symmetry.space_group_name_H-M   'P 1'
#
loop_
_entity.id
_entity.type
_entity.pdbx_description
1 polymer ?
#
loop_
_entity_poly.entity_id
_entity_poly.type
_entity_poly.pdbx_seq_one_letter_code
_entity_poly.pdbx_strand_id
1 'polypeptide(L)'
;MSTSVNIDLPDRVRDRDIFQDKQGRMFVTLGYIQPPDRILSFLKYVPDKEGKWQAGDTRYKRMFWGSVDSTMEGMSILPQNYTIFDSHFQTDLVEPPRTMIKEYFSPEQRLVEIIEEP
;
A
#
# COMPACT_ATOMS: atom_id res chain seq x y z
N MET A 1 -24.53 6.97 11.32
CA MET A 1 -24.26 5.52 11.19
C MET A 1 -23.29 5.36 10.02
N SER A 2 -22.01 5.10 10.29
CA SER A 2 -21.02 4.90 9.23
C SER A 2 -21.21 3.51 8.64
N THR A 3 -21.73 3.44 7.43
CA THR A 3 -21.74 2.24 6.61
C THR A 3 -20.30 1.77 6.45
N SER A 4 -19.95 0.68 7.13
CA SER A 4 -18.70 -0.04 6.90
C SER A 4 -18.72 -0.54 5.46
N VAL A 5 -18.06 0.18 4.56
CA VAL A 5 -17.78 -0.33 3.21
C VAL A 5 -16.95 -1.59 3.41
N ASN A 6 -17.53 -2.75 3.11
CA ASN A 6 -16.76 -3.98 2.97
C ASN A 6 -15.86 -3.76 1.76
N ILE A 7 -14.58 -3.54 2.03
CA ILE A 7 -13.57 -3.44 1.00
C ILE A 7 -13.35 -4.88 0.55
N ASP A 8 -13.73 -5.19 -0.68
CA ASP A 8 -13.55 -6.52 -1.26
C ASP A 8 -12.06 -6.70 -1.61
N LEU A 9 -11.24 -6.93 -0.58
CA LEU A 9 -9.83 -7.22 -0.72
C LEU A 9 -9.69 -8.63 -1.29
N PRO A 10 -9.00 -8.82 -2.42
CA PRO A 10 -8.86 -10.16 -2.99
C PRO A 10 -8.13 -11.06 -1.99
N ASP A 11 -8.57 -12.31 -1.86
CA ASP A 11 -7.94 -13.29 -0.97
C ASP A 11 -6.42 -13.37 -1.20
N ARG A 12 -6.00 -13.20 -2.46
CA ARG A 12 -4.60 -13.16 -2.88
C ARG A 12 -4.27 -11.82 -3.51
N VAL A 13 -3.24 -11.16 -2.98
CA VAL A 13 -2.58 -10.03 -3.64
C VAL A 13 -1.31 -10.53 -4.34
N ARG A 14 -1.01 -9.93 -5.49
CA ARG A 14 0.11 -10.27 -6.38
C ARG A 14 1.25 -9.28 -6.21
N ASP A 15 2.41 -9.68 -6.71
CA ASP A 15 3.57 -8.79 -6.75
C ASP A 15 3.20 -7.49 -7.50
N ARG A 16 3.62 -6.36 -6.93
CA ARG A 16 3.37 -5.00 -7.44
C ARG A 16 1.93 -4.49 -7.40
N ASP A 17 1.00 -5.25 -6.85
CA ASP A 17 -0.33 -4.71 -6.58
C ASP A 17 -0.25 -3.51 -5.64
N ILE A 18 -1.13 -2.53 -5.88
CA ILE A 18 -1.16 -1.28 -5.13
C ILE A 18 -2.38 -1.28 -4.22
N PHE A 19 -2.20 -0.81 -2.99
CA PHE A 19 -3.31 -0.57 -2.07
C PHE A 19 -3.11 0.73 -1.29
N GLN A 20 -4.21 1.30 -0.82
CA GLN A 20 -4.27 2.47 0.03
C GLN A 20 -4.73 2.07 1.42
N ASP A 21 -4.10 2.58 2.47
CA ASP A 21 -4.58 2.40 3.83
C ASP A 21 -5.60 3.47 4.26
N LYS A 22 -6.15 3.32 5.46
CA LYS A 22 -7.11 4.27 6.05
C LYS A 22 -6.56 5.69 6.27
N GLN A 23 -5.24 5.89 6.19
CA GLN A 23 -4.59 7.20 6.30
C GLN A 23 -4.26 7.78 4.92
N GLY A 24 -4.66 7.12 3.83
CA GLY A 24 -4.40 7.57 2.47
C GLY A 24 -2.99 7.24 1.97
N ARG A 25 -2.21 6.45 2.73
CA ARG A 25 -0.85 6.05 2.31
C ARG A 25 -0.94 4.93 1.29
N MET A 26 -0.10 5.01 0.26
CA MET A 26 -0.10 4.07 -0.86
C MET A 26 1.09 3.13 -0.75
N PHE A 27 0.80 1.84 -0.81
CA PHE A 27 1.76 0.76 -0.68
C PHE A 27 1.84 -0.05 -1.97
N VAL A 28 2.98 -0.70 -2.17
CA VAL A 28 3.17 -1.67 -3.25
C VAL A 28 3.54 -3.00 -2.64
N THR A 29 2.77 -4.02 -3.01
CA THR A 29 2.94 -5.41 -2.59
C THR A 29 4.27 -5.98 -3.11
N LEU A 30 4.94 -6.77 -2.28
CA LEU A 30 6.17 -7.48 -2.61
C LEU A 30 5.92 -8.99 -2.65
N GLY A 31 6.18 -9.61 -3.80
CA GLY A 31 6.07 -11.04 -3.99
C GLY A 31 4.63 -11.57 -4.06
N TYR A 32 4.50 -12.86 -4.36
CA TYR A 32 3.21 -13.54 -4.52
C TYR A 32 2.76 -14.33 -3.28
N ILE A 33 3.67 -14.54 -2.33
CA ILE A 33 3.40 -15.29 -1.09
C ILE A 33 3.24 -14.25 0.01
N GLN A 34 2.08 -14.25 0.65
CA GLN A 34 1.66 -13.23 1.59
C GLN A 34 1.25 -13.85 2.93
N PRO A 35 1.47 -13.17 4.05
CA PRO A 35 0.85 -13.53 5.31
C PRO A 35 -0.69 -13.56 5.16
N PRO A 36 -1.40 -14.43 5.91
CA PRO A 36 -2.85 -14.59 5.74
C PRO A 36 -3.64 -13.32 6.10
N ASP A 37 -3.20 -12.55 7.10
CA ASP A 37 -3.89 -11.39 7.66
C ASP A 37 -3.17 -10.06 7.40
N ARG A 38 -2.06 -10.07 6.64
CA ARG A 38 -1.21 -8.90 6.35
C ARG A 38 -0.75 -8.90 4.91
N ILE A 39 -0.16 -7.79 4.44
CA ILE A 39 0.41 -7.69 3.10
C ILE A 39 1.86 -7.21 3.17
N LEU A 40 2.80 -8.05 2.78
CA LEU A 40 4.20 -7.66 2.63
C LEU A 40 4.34 -6.62 1.51
N SER A 41 4.89 -5.47 1.83
CA SER A 41 4.88 -4.31 0.93
C SER A 41 6.01 -3.32 1.24
N PHE A 42 6.09 -2.25 0.45
CA PHE A 42 6.81 -1.04 0.82
C PHE A 42 5.92 0.20 0.65
N LEU A 43 6.21 1.24 1.43
CA LEU A 43 5.50 2.52 1.36
C LEU A 43 6.00 3.32 0.14
N LYS A 44 5.10 3.60 -0.82
CA LYS A 44 5.47 4.33 -2.04
C LYS A 44 5.11 5.81 -1.99
N TYR A 45 3.91 6.15 -1.49
CA TYR A 45 3.44 7.53 -1.41
C TYR A 45 2.72 7.80 -0.10
N VAL A 46 2.86 9.03 0.38
CA VAL A 46 2.10 9.57 1.52
C VAL A 46 1.38 10.85 1.11
N PRO A 47 0.16 11.10 1.61
CA PRO A 47 -0.51 12.38 1.38
C PRO A 47 0.35 13.54 1.89
N ASP A 48 0.54 14.54 1.04
CA ASP A 48 1.36 15.72 1.33
C ASP A 48 0.87 16.88 0.45
N LYS A 49 0.51 18.02 1.08
CA LYS A 49 0.00 19.21 0.36
C LYS A 49 1.02 19.81 -0.59
N GLU A 50 2.31 19.68 -0.26
CA GLU A 50 3.43 20.15 -1.09
C GLU A 50 3.96 19.03 -2.01
N GLY A 51 3.27 17.89 -2.02
CA GLY A 51 3.57 16.74 -2.85
C GLY A 51 3.57 17.06 -4.35
N LYS A 52 4.58 16.53 -5.05
CA LYS A 52 4.72 16.67 -6.51
C LYS A 52 3.81 15.72 -7.30
N TRP A 53 3.30 14.68 -6.64
CA TRP A 53 2.43 13.67 -7.27
C TRP A 53 0.98 13.95 -6.90
N GLN A 54 0.03 13.59 -7.76
CA GLN A 54 -1.38 13.91 -7.56
C GLN A 54 -2.27 12.76 -8.07
N ALA A 55 -3.34 12.47 -7.32
CA ALA A 55 -4.45 11.62 -7.76
C ALA A 55 -5.76 12.28 -7.33
N GLY A 56 -6.60 12.65 -8.30
CA GLY A 56 -7.74 13.53 -8.07
C GLY A 56 -7.30 14.84 -7.39
N ASP A 57 -7.93 15.18 -6.27
CA ASP A 57 -7.61 16.38 -5.48
C ASP A 57 -6.52 16.15 -4.42
N THR A 58 -6.02 14.92 -4.28
CA THR A 58 -5.00 14.59 -3.25
C THR A 58 -3.60 14.67 -3.82
N ARG A 59 -2.73 15.45 -3.17
CA ARG A 59 -1.30 15.52 -3.45
C ARG A 59 -0.51 14.56 -2.58
N TYR A 60 0.63 14.08 -3.10
CA TYR A 60 1.44 13.04 -2.50
C TYR A 60 2.95 13.33 -2.59
N LYS A 61 3.67 13.05 -1.51
CA LYS A 61 5.13 12.89 -1.50
C LYS A 61 5.48 11.43 -1.81
N ARG A 62 6.44 11.21 -2.70
CA ARG A 62 7.01 9.88 -2.95
C ARG A 62 8.04 9.56 -1.87
N MET A 63 7.88 8.41 -1.21
CA MET A 63 8.80 7.91 -0.19
C MET A 63 9.84 6.98 -0.78
N PHE A 64 9.42 5.99 -1.58
CA PHE A 64 10.34 5.01 -2.16
C PHE A 64 10.91 5.46 -3.51
N TRP A 65 12.24 5.41 -3.63
CA TRP A 65 13.00 5.83 -4.82
C TRP A 65 13.88 4.71 -5.40
N GLY A 66 13.74 3.46 -4.92
CA GLY A 66 14.52 2.32 -5.40
C GLY A 66 15.78 2.02 -4.59
N SER A 67 15.99 2.68 -3.46
CA SER A 67 17.14 2.47 -2.56
C SER A 67 16.71 1.97 -1.19
N VAL A 68 17.65 1.30 -0.49
CA VAL A 68 17.48 0.87 0.91
C VAL A 68 17.16 2.06 1.81
N ASP A 69 17.85 3.19 1.63
CA ASP A 69 17.60 4.40 2.43
C ASP A 69 16.16 4.89 2.28
N SER A 70 15.62 4.88 1.06
CA SER A 70 14.23 5.29 0.82
C SER A 70 13.21 4.31 1.43
N THR A 71 13.55 3.02 1.51
CA THR A 71 12.76 2.01 2.23
C THR A 71 12.77 2.29 3.73
N MET A 72 13.93 2.57 4.31
CA MET A 72 14.07 2.86 5.74
C MET A 72 13.36 4.17 6.14
N GLU A 73 13.49 5.23 5.33
CA GLU A 73 12.73 6.49 5.53
C GLU A 73 11.23 6.21 5.53
N GLY A 74 10.75 5.46 4.53
CA GLY A 74 9.34 5.07 4.44
C GLY A 74 8.87 4.25 5.64
N MET A 75 9.68 3.32 6.14
CA MET A 75 9.36 2.49 7.30
C MET A 75 9.28 3.31 8.60
N SER A 76 10.18 4.29 8.78
CA SER A 76 10.29 5.09 10.01
C SER A 76 9.04 5.92 10.36
N ILE A 77 8.18 6.19 9.37
CA ILE A 77 6.95 6.98 9.54
C ILE A 77 5.69 6.11 9.66
N LEU A 78 5.84 4.79 9.65
CA LEU A 78 4.73 3.86 9.79
C LEU A 78 4.42 3.60 11.27
N PRO A 79 3.15 3.32 11.61
CA PRO A 79 2.81 2.90 12.96
C PRO A 79 3.45 1.53 13.25
N GLN A 80 3.75 1.29 14.53
CA GLN A 80 4.43 0.07 14.97
C GLN A 80 3.69 -1.22 14.55
N ASN A 81 2.36 -1.18 14.42
CA ASN A 81 1.58 -2.35 14.00
C ASN A 81 1.70 -2.68 12.50
N TYR A 82 2.42 -1.89 11.70
CA TYR A 82 2.67 -2.15 10.28
C TYR A 82 4.01 -2.84 10.03
N THR A 83 4.87 -2.97 11.03
CA THR A 83 6.17 -3.62 10.88
C THR A 83 6.22 -4.92 11.67
N ILE A 84 6.83 -5.95 11.07
CA ILE A 84 7.06 -7.25 11.70
C ILE A 84 8.52 -7.61 11.53
N PHE A 85 9.17 -7.98 12.64
CA PHE A 85 10.52 -8.52 12.57
C PHE A 85 10.48 -9.92 11.95
N ASP A 86 11.15 -10.08 10.81
CA ASP A 86 11.31 -11.38 10.18
C ASP A 86 12.60 -12.06 10.63
N SER A 87 12.46 -13.25 11.20
CA SER A 87 13.58 -14.02 11.73
C SER A 87 14.47 -14.66 10.66
N HIS A 88 14.04 -14.76 9.40
CA HIS A 88 14.85 -15.32 8.33
C HIS A 88 15.78 -14.25 7.73
N PHE A 89 15.25 -13.05 7.51
CA PHE A 89 15.99 -11.90 6.98
C PHE A 89 16.66 -11.05 8.06
N GLN A 90 16.35 -11.29 9.34
CA GLN A 90 16.90 -10.55 10.49
C GLN A 90 16.67 -9.03 10.37
N THR A 91 15.49 -8.65 9.89
CA THR A 91 15.10 -7.24 9.70
C THR A 91 13.60 -7.07 9.85
N ASP A 92 13.16 -5.85 10.12
CA ASP A 92 11.76 -5.48 10.05
C ASP A 92 11.28 -5.43 8.60
N LEU A 93 10.10 -6.00 8.36
CA LEU A 93 9.36 -5.97 7.11
C LEU A 93 8.11 -5.11 7.26
N VAL A 94 7.74 -4.38 6.22
CA VAL A 94 6.50 -3.60 6.19
C VAL A 94 5.36 -4.52 5.76
N GLU A 95 4.50 -4.85 6.70
CA GLU A 95 3.36 -5.76 6.55
C GLU A 95 2.08 -5.12 7.12
N PRO A 96 1.41 -4.16 6.43
CA PRO A 96 0.18 -3.58 6.93
C PRO A 96 -0.91 -4.66 7.13
N PRO A 97 -1.64 -4.65 8.27
CA PRO A 97 -2.77 -5.56 8.47
C PRO A 97 -3.85 -5.34 7.40
N ARG A 98 -4.46 -6.43 6.90
CA ARG A 98 -5.54 -6.34 5.91
C ARG A 98 -6.71 -5.48 6.37
N THR A 99 -6.97 -5.46 7.69
CA THR A 99 -8.01 -4.63 8.33
C THR A 99 -7.76 -3.13 8.25
N MET A 100 -6.54 -2.69 7.91
CA MET A 100 -6.16 -1.28 7.77
C MET A 100 -6.20 -0.78 6.34
N ILE A 101 -6.38 -1.69 5.37
CA ILE A 101 -6.50 -1.33 3.97
C ILE A 101 -7.87 -0.68 3.77
N LYS A 102 -7.88 0.41 3.01
CA LYS A 102 -9.08 1.16 2.63
C LYS A 102 -9.48 0.85 1.19
N GLU A 103 -8.51 0.68 0.31
CA GLU A 103 -8.74 0.50 -1.12
C GLU A 103 -7.64 -0.36 -1.73
N TYR A 104 -8.00 -1.21 -2.68
CA TYR A 104 -7.07 -2.02 -3.46
C TYR A 104 -7.31 -1.69 -4.94
N PHE A 105 -6.22 -1.39 -5.67
CA PHE A 105 -6.30 -0.95 -7.06
C PHE A 105 -6.11 -2.16 -7.99
N SER A 106 -7.20 -2.79 -8.41
CA SER A 106 -7.16 -3.91 -9.35
C SER A 106 -6.78 -3.42 -10.77
N PRO A 107 -5.68 -3.94 -11.35
CA PRO A 107 -5.33 -3.64 -12.74
C PRO A 107 -6.41 -4.11 -13.72
N GLU A 108 -7.06 -5.24 -13.45
CA GLU A 108 -8.13 -5.78 -14.30
C GLU A 108 -9.35 -4.87 -14.31
N GLN A 109 -9.81 -4.41 -13.14
CA GLN A 109 -10.90 -3.43 -13.05
C GLN A 109 -10.51 -2.12 -13.77
N ARG A 110 -9.30 -1.61 -13.51
CA ARG A 110 -8.84 -0.37 -14.14
C ARG A 110 -8.74 -0.49 -15.66
N LEU A 111 -8.36 -1.65 -16.18
CA LEU A 111 -8.31 -1.89 -17.62
C LEU A 111 -9.71 -1.86 -18.23
N VAL A 112 -10.70 -2.48 -17.59
CA VAL A 112 -12.11 -2.44 -18.03
C VAL A 112 -12.61 -1.00 -18.06
N GLU A 113 -12.40 -0.22 -16.99
CA GLU A 113 -12.77 1.20 -16.93
C GLU A 113 -12.19 2.01 -18.09
N ILE A 114 -10.90 1.83 -18.42
CA ILE A 114 -10.24 2.54 -19.52
C ILE A 114 -10.83 2.15 -20.89
N ILE A 115 -11.26 0.90 -21.05
CA ILE A 115 -11.85 0.41 -22.31
C ILE A 115 -13.29 0.94 -22.47
N GLU A 116 -14.05 0.99 -21.38
CA GLU A 116 -15.46 1.41 -21.39
C GLU A 116 -15.64 2.94 -21.38
N GLU A 117 -14.75 3.67 -20.71
CA GLU A 117 -14.76 5.12 -20.58
C GLU A 117 -13.39 5.73 -20.96
N PRO A 118 -13.06 5.80 -22.26
CA PRO A 118 -11.76 6.26 -22.75
C PRO A 118 -11.50 7.78 -22.58
#